data_AF-A0A0A9GC24-F1
#
_entry.id   AF-A0A0A9GC24-F1
#
_cell.length_a   1.000
_cell.length_b   1.000
_cell.length_c   1.000
_cell.angle_alpha   90.00
_cell.angle_beta   90.00
_cell.angle_gamma   90.00
#
_symmetry.space_group_name_H-M   'P 1'
#
loop_
_entity.id
_entity.type
_entity.pdbx_description
1 polymer ?
#
loop_
_entity_poly.entity_id
_entity_poly.type
_entity_poly.pdbx_seq_one_letter_code
_entity_poly.pdbx_strand_id
1 'polypeptide(L)'
;MDATVCIFNASSLRLQCRILPASYLPPNISSSVHPVVVAAHPSEASQLALGLTDGGVYVLEPLESERKWGNPPPAENGSTSNLSTPPPNGASSSDQPER
;
A
#
# COMPACT_ATOMS: atom_id res chain seq x y z
N MET A 1 15.11 -23.53 -2.28
CA MET A 1 14.89 -22.07 -2.29
C MET A 1 14.58 -21.64 -0.86
N ASP A 2 14.89 -20.42 -0.45
CA ASP A 2 14.65 -19.91 0.90
C ASP A 2 13.21 -19.37 1.11
N ALA A 3 12.35 -19.53 0.09
CA ALA A 3 10.93 -19.18 0.02
C ALA A 3 10.62 -17.74 0.49
N THR A 4 11.59 -16.86 0.56
CA THR A 4 11.36 -15.51 1.09
C THR A 4 10.62 -14.66 0.06
N VAL A 5 9.59 -13.92 0.49
CA VAL A 5 8.89 -12.96 -0.38
C VAL A 5 9.38 -11.56 -0.04
N CYS A 6 9.83 -10.83 -1.05
CA CYS A 6 10.35 -9.48 -0.91
C CYS A 6 9.40 -8.48 -1.54
N ILE A 7 9.19 -7.38 -0.85
CA ILE A 7 8.39 -6.26 -1.33
C ILE A 7 9.33 -5.08 -1.54
N PHE A 8 9.30 -4.54 -2.75
CA PHE A 8 10.17 -3.46 -3.17
C PHE A 8 9.36 -2.22 -3.51
N ASN A 9 9.96 -1.07 -3.26
CA ASN A 9 9.44 0.18 -3.78
C ASN A 9 9.48 0.14 -5.32
N ALA A 10 8.38 0.46 -5.99
CA ALA A 10 8.24 0.30 -7.44
C ALA A 10 9.21 1.19 -8.26
N SER A 11 9.51 2.41 -7.79
CA SER A 11 10.36 3.34 -8.54
C SER A 11 11.85 3.16 -8.27
N SER A 12 12.22 2.78 -7.05
CA SER A 12 13.63 2.68 -6.62
C SER A 12 14.14 1.24 -6.50
N LEU A 13 13.25 0.25 -6.55
CA LEU A 13 13.55 -1.17 -6.28
C LEU A 13 14.27 -1.41 -4.96
N ARG A 14 14.11 -0.50 -3.99
CA ARG A 14 14.63 -0.67 -2.63
C ARG A 14 13.72 -1.60 -1.84
N LEU A 15 14.32 -2.56 -1.15
CA LEU A 15 13.60 -3.51 -0.31
C LEU A 15 12.91 -2.74 0.83
N GLN A 16 11.58 -2.83 0.89
CA GLN A 16 10.77 -2.20 1.93
C GLN A 16 10.31 -3.20 2.99
N CYS A 17 10.04 -4.44 2.57
CA CYS A 17 9.60 -5.50 3.47
C CYS A 17 10.13 -6.86 3.02
N ARG A 18 10.44 -7.72 3.99
CA ARG A 18 10.85 -9.10 3.76
C ARG A 18 9.96 -10.02 4.58
N ILE A 19 9.16 -10.83 3.89
CA ILE A 19 8.27 -11.81 4.48
C ILE A 19 9.01 -13.15 4.51
N LEU A 20 9.28 -13.63 5.72
CA LEU A 20 9.98 -14.90 5.92
C LEU A 20 8.99 -16.07 5.79
N PRO A 21 9.46 -17.27 5.42
CA PRO A 21 8.61 -18.45 5.33
C PRO A 21 7.83 -18.73 6.61
N ALA A 22 8.41 -18.47 7.78
CA ALA A 22 7.74 -18.63 9.07
C ALA A 22 6.46 -17.77 9.24
N SER A 23 6.25 -16.75 8.41
CA SER A 23 5.04 -15.92 8.44
C SER A 23 3.84 -16.56 7.75
N TYR A 24 4.05 -17.56 6.89
CA TYR A 24 2.99 -18.19 6.12
C TYR A 24 3.13 -19.72 5.99
N LEU A 25 4.23 -20.31 6.47
CA LEU A 25 4.40 -21.76 6.59
C LEU A 25 4.31 -22.16 8.07
N PRO A 26 3.38 -23.07 8.42
CA PRO A 26 3.43 -23.78 9.69
C PRO A 26 4.80 -24.43 9.90
N PRO A 27 5.30 -24.51 11.14
CA PRO A 27 6.61 -25.09 11.46
C PRO A 27 6.77 -26.57 11.04
N ASN A 28 5.67 -27.24 10.68
CA ASN A 28 5.61 -28.67 10.37
C ASN A 28 5.60 -28.94 8.86
N ILE A 29 5.57 -27.89 8.02
CA ILE A 29 5.51 -28.02 6.57
C ILE A 29 6.93 -28.13 6.00
N SER A 30 7.11 -29.06 5.05
CA SER A 30 8.37 -29.30 4.35
C SER A 30 8.91 -28.02 3.68
N SER A 31 10.24 -27.85 3.72
CA SER A 31 10.98 -26.78 3.04
C SER A 31 10.86 -26.78 1.49
N SER A 32 10.11 -27.73 0.93
CA SER A 32 9.77 -27.80 -0.48
C SER A 32 8.58 -26.91 -0.89
N VAL A 33 7.75 -26.47 0.07
CA VAL A 33 6.61 -25.60 -0.21
C VAL A 33 7.09 -24.16 -0.37
N HIS A 34 6.70 -23.52 -1.47
CA HIS A 34 7.09 -22.15 -1.77
C HIS A 34 5.96 -21.39 -2.48
N PRO A 35 5.95 -20.05 -2.37
CA PRO A 35 4.98 -19.22 -3.08
C PRO A 35 5.23 -19.28 -4.59
N VAL A 36 4.14 -19.46 -5.34
CA VAL A 36 4.11 -19.48 -6.80
C VAL A 36 3.15 -18.44 -7.39
N VAL A 37 2.25 -17.90 -6.56
CA VAL A 37 1.29 -16.85 -6.95
C VAL A 37 1.32 -15.73 -5.91
N VAL A 38 1.19 -14.49 -6.38
CA VAL A 38 0.99 -13.30 -5.55
C VAL A 38 -0.18 -12.50 -6.13
N ALA A 39 -1.13 -12.10 -5.29
CA ALA A 39 -2.25 -11.25 -5.69
C ALA A 39 -2.43 -10.11 -4.69
N ALA A 40 -2.58 -8.88 -5.18
CA ALA A 40 -2.94 -7.74 -4.34
C ALA A 40 -4.45 -7.72 -4.08
N HIS A 41 -4.85 -7.26 -2.90
CA HIS A 41 -6.25 -6.98 -2.63
C HIS A 41 -6.70 -5.71 -3.38
N PRO A 42 -7.89 -5.69 -4.02
CA PRO A 42 -8.29 -4.57 -4.88
C PRO A 42 -8.66 -3.27 -4.12
N SER A 43 -9.05 -3.36 -2.84
CA SER A 43 -9.44 -2.21 -2.01
C SER A 43 -8.42 -1.87 -0.91
N GLU A 44 -8.01 -2.85 -0.11
CA GLU A 44 -6.98 -2.70 0.92
C GLU A 44 -5.54 -2.75 0.36
N ALA A 45 -4.83 -1.62 0.36
CA ALA A 45 -3.53 -1.49 -0.27
C ALA A 45 -2.38 -2.24 0.43
N SER A 46 -2.52 -2.51 1.73
CA SER A 46 -1.55 -3.27 2.54
C SER A 46 -1.78 -4.78 2.48
N GLN A 47 -2.80 -5.27 1.77
CA GLN A 47 -3.17 -6.68 1.81
C GLN A 47 -2.79 -7.42 0.53
N LEU A 48 -2.20 -8.60 0.69
CA LEU A 48 -1.83 -9.48 -0.42
C LEU A 48 -2.09 -10.95 -0.07
N ALA A 49 -2.37 -11.76 -1.08
CA ALA A 49 -2.53 -13.20 -0.98
C ALA A 49 -1.34 -13.92 -1.65
N LEU A 50 -0.78 -14.90 -0.96
CA LEU A 50 0.23 -15.82 -1.48
C LEU A 50 -0.42 -17.18 -1.76
N GLY A 51 -0.25 -17.68 -2.99
CA GLY A 51 -0.59 -19.06 -3.35
C GLY A 51 0.67 -19.93 -3.35
N LEU A 52 0.61 -21.07 -2.66
CA LEU A 52 1.72 -21.98 -2.46
C LEU A 52 1.63 -23.21 -3.39
N THR A 53 2.74 -23.93 -3.56
CA THR A 53 2.82 -25.15 -4.38
C THR A 53 1.94 -26.31 -3.94
N ASP A 54 1.55 -26.35 -2.67
CA ASP A 54 0.65 -27.36 -2.11
C ASP A 54 -0.84 -26.98 -2.24
N GLY A 55 -1.13 -25.85 -2.89
CA GLY A 55 -2.48 -25.31 -3.04
C GLY A 55 -2.94 -24.45 -1.86
N GLY A 56 -2.13 -24.29 -0.81
CA GLY A 56 -2.43 -23.39 0.31
C GLY A 56 -2.44 -21.92 -0.11
N VAL A 57 -3.32 -21.12 0.51
CA VAL A 57 -3.41 -19.67 0.31
C VAL A 57 -3.29 -18.95 1.64
N TYR A 58 -2.41 -17.96 1.70
CA TYR A 58 -2.17 -17.13 2.89
C TYR A 58 -2.37 -15.67 2.56
N VAL A 59 -3.24 -15.00 3.33
CA VAL A 59 -3.45 -13.56 3.24
C VAL A 59 -2.57 -12.87 4.27
N LEU A 60 -1.76 -11.93 3.81
CA LEU A 60 -0.79 -11.21 4.60
C LEU A 60 -1.04 -9.72 4.52
N GLU A 61 -0.81 -9.04 5.63
CA GLU A 61 -0.80 -7.59 5.73
C GLU A 61 0.57 -7.14 6.25
N PRO A 62 1.53 -6.86 5.36
CA PRO A 62 2.83 -6.34 5.77
C PRO A 62 2.65 -4.98 6.44
N LEU A 63 3.25 -4.82 7.62
CA LEU A 63 3.25 -3.55 8.33
C LEU A 63 3.78 -2.44 7.43
N GLU A 64 3.04 -1.32 7.37
CA GLU A 64 3.45 -0.13 6.63
C GLU A 64 4.76 0.41 7.22
N SER A 65 5.88 0.09 6.61
CA SER A 65 7.19 0.56 7.08
C SER A 65 7.39 2.07 6.86
N GLU A 66 6.59 2.71 5.98
CA GLU A 66 6.75 4.13 5.61
C GLU A 66 5.43 4.93 5.41
N ARG A 67 4.25 4.42 5.84
CA ARG A 67 2.93 5.08 5.63
C ARG A 67 2.63 5.51 4.18
N LYS A 68 2.93 4.65 3.21
CA LYS A 68 2.80 5.01 1.79
C LYS A 68 2.62 3.81 0.87
N TRP A 69 1.86 2.80 1.27
CA TRP A 69 1.42 1.77 0.33
C TRP A 69 0.26 2.30 -0.52
N GLY A 70 0.60 3.09 -1.54
CA GLY A 70 -0.38 3.61 -2.49
C GLY A 70 -1.30 4.68 -1.90
N ASN A 71 -1.41 5.81 -2.58
CA ASN A 71 -2.55 6.69 -2.41
C ASN A 71 -3.75 5.89 -2.95
N PRO A 72 -4.86 5.71 -2.22
CA PRO A 72 -6.06 5.14 -2.84
C PRO A 72 -6.43 5.99 -4.05
N PRO A 73 -6.87 5.40 -5.17
CA PRO A 73 -7.35 6.19 -6.30
C PRO A 73 -8.48 7.11 -5.81
N PRO A 74 -8.55 8.37 -6.27
CA PRO A 74 -9.69 9.22 -5.97
C PRO A 74 -10.96 8.50 -6.39
N ALA A 75 -11.94 8.38 -5.50
CA ALA A 75 -13.23 7.82 -5.88
C ALA A 75 -13.84 8.68 -6.99
N GLU A 76 -13.84 8.17 -8.22
CA GLU A 76 -14.59 8.76 -9.33
C GLU A 76 -16.07 8.55 -9.06
N ASN A 77 -16.69 9.47 -8.31
CA ASN A 77 -18.13 9.58 -8.29
C ASN A 77 -18.51 10.96 -8.84
N GLY A 78 -18.94 10.94 -10.11
CA GLY A 78 -19.45 12.09 -10.81
C GLY A 78 -20.73 12.60 -10.15
N SER A 79 -20.74 13.89 -9.80
CA SER A 79 -21.96 14.68 -9.71
C SER A 79 -21.61 16.12 -10.03
N THR A 80 -21.85 16.48 -11.28
CA THR A 80 -21.82 17.85 -11.78
C THR A 80 -22.99 18.62 -11.18
N SER A 81 -22.73 19.69 -10.42
CA SER A 81 -23.59 20.88 -10.48
C SER A 81 -22.87 22.11 -9.92
N ASN A 82 -22.30 22.86 -10.87
CA ASN A 82 -22.24 24.31 -10.99
C ASN A 82 -22.62 25.16 -9.77
N LEU A 83 -21.68 25.99 -9.32
CA LEU A 83 -21.89 27.44 -9.11
C LEU A 83 -20.51 28.12 -9.03
N SER A 84 -20.16 28.78 -10.13
CA SER A 84 -19.02 29.69 -10.24
C SER A 84 -19.28 31.00 -9.50
N THR A 85 -18.31 31.54 -8.78
CA THR A 85 -18.00 32.99 -8.78
C THR A 85 -16.59 33.27 -8.19
N PRO A 86 -15.87 34.30 -8.67
CA PRO A 86 -14.40 34.38 -8.72
C PRO A 86 -13.76 35.13 -7.53
N PRO A 87 -12.42 35.13 -7.38
CA PRO A 87 -11.72 35.82 -6.29
C PRO A 87 -11.48 37.31 -6.62
N PRO A 88 -11.43 38.21 -5.62
CA PRO A 88 -10.79 39.50 -5.81
C PRO A 88 -9.31 39.43 -5.35
N ASN A 89 -8.41 39.62 -6.30
CA ASN A 89 -7.03 40.05 -6.06
C ASN A 89 -6.99 41.49 -5.52
N GLY A 90 -6.03 41.79 -4.65
CA GLY A 90 -5.39 43.12 -4.65
C GLY A 90 -5.20 43.81 -3.28
N ALA A 91 -3.99 43.69 -2.75
CA ALA A 91 -3.19 44.66 -1.97
C ALA A 91 -3.89 45.70 -1.06
N SER A 92 -3.48 45.76 0.23
CA SER A 92 -2.60 46.84 0.76
C SER A 92 -2.43 46.71 2.29
N SER A 93 -1.18 46.87 2.73
CA SER A 93 -0.67 47.32 4.06
C SER A 93 -1.66 47.63 5.21
N SER A 94 -1.37 47.14 6.43
CA SER A 94 -0.72 47.91 7.53
C SER A 94 -1.04 47.33 8.92
N ASP A 95 0.02 47.25 9.73
CA ASP A 95 0.10 47.40 11.19
C ASP A 95 -0.55 46.40 12.19
N GLN A 96 0.38 45.77 12.93
CA GLN A 96 0.33 45.25 14.30
C GLN A 96 -0.16 46.33 15.32
N PRO A 97 -0.83 45.98 16.46
CA PRO A 97 -0.16 45.73 17.73
C PRO A 97 -0.66 44.52 18.52
N GLU A 98 0.29 43.91 19.24
CA GLU A 98 0.08 42.90 20.26
C GLU A 98 -0.69 43.45 21.46
N ARG A 99 -1.51 42.60 22.07
CA ARG A 99 -1.74 42.60 23.51
C ARG A 99 -2.12 41.21 24.00
#